data_AF-A0AAV4Z0J1-F1
#
_entry.id   AF-A0AAV4Z0J1-F1
#
_cell.length_a   1.000
_cell.length_b   1.000
_cell.length_c   1.000
_cell.angle_alpha   90.00
_cell.angle_beta   90.00
_cell.angle_gamma   90.00
#
_symmetry.space_group_name_H-M   'P 1'
#
loop_
_entity.id
_entity.type
_entity.pdbx_description
1 polymer ?
#
loop_
_entity_poly.entity_id
_entity_poly.type
_entity_poly.pdbx_seq_one_letter_code
_entity_poly.pdbx_strand_id
1 'polypeptide(L)'
;MAKIHMVLQGKGGVGKSVIAALIAQYKASKGQAPLCLDTDPVNSTFHGYTSLNVRRLQIMDGDEINSRNFDSLVELIAPSKDDVVIDNGASSFVPLSHYLVTNQVPALLHEMGHELVVHTVITGGQALVDTLSGFAQLASQFPAEARFVVWLNPYWGPIEHEGKTFEQLKAYTANKARVAAIIQIPDLKKETYGQDLSDMLQDRLTFDDALALESLTIMTRQRLKIIKGQIYAQLENVPVL
;
A
#
# COMPACT_ATOMS: atom_id res chain seq x y z
N MET A 1 18.31 -10.28 -0.31
CA MET A 1 16.96 -10.47 0.27
C MET A 1 16.12 -9.32 -0.21
N ALA A 2 15.17 -9.59 -1.10
CA ALA A 2 14.22 -8.57 -1.54
C ALA A 2 13.04 -8.50 -0.56
N LYS A 3 12.48 -7.31 -0.39
CA LYS A 3 11.24 -7.06 0.33
C LYS A 3 10.08 -7.08 -0.67
N ILE A 4 9.10 -7.92 -0.42
CA ILE A 4 7.88 -8.02 -1.23
C ILE A 4 6.78 -7.24 -0.52
N HIS A 5 6.54 -6.01 -0.94
CA HIS A 5 5.53 -5.12 -0.37
C HIS A 5 4.19 -5.36 -1.04
N MET A 6 3.19 -5.83 -0.30
CA MET A 6 1.85 -6.07 -0.82
C MET A 6 0.80 -5.26 -0.08
N VAL A 7 0.08 -4.40 -0.79
CA VAL A 7 -0.96 -3.54 -0.20
C VAL A 7 -2.31 -4.27 -0.22
N LEU A 8 -2.78 -4.74 0.95
CA LEU A 8 -3.98 -5.56 1.09
C LEU A 8 -5.03 -4.90 2.00
N GLN A 9 -6.23 -4.71 1.47
CA GLN A 9 -7.43 -4.32 2.22
C GLN A 9 -8.70 -4.57 1.40
N GLY A 10 -9.67 -5.27 1.98
CA GLY A 10 -10.95 -5.61 1.32
C GLY A 10 -11.84 -4.41 1.05
N LYS A 11 -11.68 -3.32 1.81
CA LYS A 11 -12.44 -2.08 1.58
C LYS A 11 -11.90 -1.31 0.37
N GLY A 12 -12.80 -1.02 -0.58
CA GLY A 12 -12.54 -0.14 -1.73
C GLY A 12 -12.39 1.33 -1.34
N GLY A 13 -11.60 2.07 -2.12
CA GLY A 13 -11.49 3.53 -1.99
C GLY A 13 -10.72 4.03 -0.76
N VAL A 14 -10.02 3.18 0.00
CA VAL A 14 -9.32 3.58 1.24
C VAL A 14 -7.89 4.12 1.07
N GLY A 15 -7.40 4.21 -0.18
CA GLY A 15 -6.06 4.73 -0.48
C GLY A 15 -4.97 3.68 -0.72
N LYS A 16 -5.31 2.45 -1.07
CA LYS A 16 -4.33 1.37 -1.36
C LYS A 16 -3.32 1.74 -2.45
N SER A 17 -3.81 2.15 -3.62
CA SER A 17 -2.95 2.54 -4.74
C SER A 17 -2.10 3.77 -4.45
N VAL A 18 -2.59 4.70 -3.60
CA VAL A 18 -1.80 5.84 -3.11
C VAL A 18 -0.62 5.32 -2.30
N ILE A 19 -0.86 4.39 -1.38
CA ILE A 19 0.21 3.78 -0.56
C ILE A 19 1.22 3.02 -1.42
N ALA A 20 0.77 2.22 -2.40
CA ALA A 20 1.68 1.55 -3.33
C ALA A 20 2.57 2.55 -4.07
N ALA A 21 1.97 3.64 -4.58
CA ALA A 21 2.72 4.71 -5.24
C ALA A 21 3.70 5.42 -4.29
N LEU A 22 3.32 5.69 -3.04
CA LEU A 22 4.20 6.32 -2.04
C LEU A 22 5.41 5.45 -1.70
N ILE A 23 5.22 4.13 -1.53
CA ILE A 23 6.31 3.18 -1.27
C ILE A 23 7.27 3.16 -2.47
N ALA A 24 6.75 3.02 -3.69
CA ALA A 24 7.56 2.98 -4.90
C ALA A 24 8.35 4.28 -5.10
N GLN A 25 7.71 5.44 -4.93
CA GLN A 25 8.37 6.75 -5.02
C GLN A 25 9.47 6.92 -3.96
N TYR A 26 9.21 6.51 -2.71
CA TYR A 26 10.21 6.58 -1.66
C TYR A 26 11.43 5.72 -1.99
N LYS A 27 11.23 4.47 -2.43
CA LYS A 27 12.31 3.59 -2.86
C LYS A 27 13.11 4.19 -4.03
N ALA A 28 12.41 4.72 -5.04
CA ALA A 28 13.04 5.43 -6.15
C ALA A 28 13.90 6.62 -5.67
N SER A 29 13.42 7.39 -4.69
CA SER A 29 14.17 8.51 -4.10
C SER A 29 15.45 8.07 -3.36
N LYS A 30 15.54 6.80 -2.99
CA LYS A 30 16.73 6.16 -2.40
C LYS A 30 17.65 5.52 -3.44
N GLY A 31 17.37 5.72 -4.73
CA GLY A 31 18.13 5.13 -5.82
C GLY A 31 17.82 3.65 -6.07
N GLN A 32 16.74 3.12 -5.50
CA GLN A 32 16.27 1.76 -5.78
C GLN A 32 15.32 1.75 -6.97
N ALA A 33 15.18 0.62 -7.66
CA ALA A 33 14.26 0.45 -8.78
C ALA A 33 13.32 -0.73 -8.53
N PRO A 34 12.30 -0.57 -7.66
CA PRO A 34 11.45 -1.69 -7.30
C PRO A 34 10.61 -2.17 -8.49
N LEU A 35 10.36 -3.48 -8.57
CA LEU A 35 9.39 -4.04 -9.50
C LEU A 35 7.98 -3.65 -9.02
N CYS A 36 7.29 -2.82 -9.79
CA CYS A 36 5.94 -2.35 -9.46
C CYS A 36 4.88 -3.17 -10.21
N LEU A 37 3.94 -3.76 -9.49
CA LEU A 37 2.88 -4.62 -10.03
C LEU A 37 1.50 -4.11 -9.61
N ASP A 38 0.56 -4.07 -10.54
CA ASP A 38 -0.84 -3.74 -10.28
C ASP A 38 -1.73 -4.95 -10.57
N THR A 39 -2.41 -5.45 -9.55
CA THR A 39 -3.30 -6.61 -9.64
C THR A 39 -4.79 -6.24 -9.53
N ASP A 40 -5.14 -4.95 -9.62
CA ASP A 40 -6.54 -4.52 -9.70
C ASP A 40 -7.11 -4.75 -11.12
N PRO A 41 -8.10 -5.65 -11.28
CA PRO A 41 -8.66 -5.94 -12.60
C PRO A 41 -9.62 -4.85 -13.08
N VAL A 42 -10.10 -3.97 -12.19
CA VAL A 42 -11.14 -2.97 -12.48
C VAL A 42 -10.55 -1.56 -12.52
N ASN A 43 -9.84 -1.15 -11.47
CA ASN A 43 -9.38 0.21 -11.26
C ASN A 43 -7.86 0.26 -11.12
N SER A 44 -7.14 -0.03 -12.21
CA SER A 44 -5.66 -0.11 -12.26
C SER A 44 -4.99 1.26 -12.06
N THR A 45 -5.16 1.82 -10.86
CA THR A 45 -4.74 3.17 -10.49
C THR A 45 -3.23 3.25 -10.34
N PHE A 46 -2.59 2.21 -9.81
CA PHE A 46 -1.15 2.18 -9.66
C PHE A 46 -0.45 2.08 -11.02
N HIS A 47 -1.03 1.34 -11.97
CA HIS A 47 -0.57 1.29 -13.36
C HIS A 47 -0.54 2.66 -14.06
N GLY A 48 -1.39 3.60 -13.65
CA GLY A 48 -1.48 4.93 -14.25
C GLY A 48 -0.24 5.82 -14.03
N TYR A 49 0.66 5.47 -13.10
CA TYR A 49 1.87 6.25 -12.82
C TYR A 49 2.99 5.88 -13.81
N THR A 50 3.08 6.63 -14.91
CA THR A 50 4.05 6.37 -15.99
C THR A 50 5.50 6.29 -15.49
N SER A 51 5.92 7.21 -14.62
CA SER A 51 7.29 7.28 -14.09
C SER A 51 7.69 6.09 -13.20
N LEU A 52 6.70 5.34 -12.70
CA LEU A 52 6.93 4.15 -11.87
C LEU A 52 7.00 2.84 -12.67
N ASN A 53 6.79 2.88 -13.99
CA ASN A 53 6.86 1.73 -14.89
C ASN A 53 6.08 0.49 -14.37
N VAL A 54 4.90 0.74 -13.80
CA VAL A 54 4.10 -0.30 -13.15
C VAL A 54 3.56 -1.28 -14.18
N ARG A 55 3.77 -2.59 -13.96
CA ARG A 55 3.24 -3.65 -14.80
C ARG A 55 1.88 -4.12 -14.27
N ARG A 56 0.85 -4.03 -15.11
CA ARG A 56 -0.45 -4.64 -14.83
C ARG A 56 -0.38 -6.15 -14.98
N LEU A 57 -0.91 -6.89 -14.02
CA LEU A 57 -1.05 -8.33 -14.07
C LEU A 57 -2.50 -8.69 -14.34
N GLN A 58 -2.75 -9.36 -15.47
CA GLN A 58 -4.08 -9.78 -15.86
C GLN A 58 -4.50 -10.98 -15.01
N ILE A 59 -5.45 -10.78 -14.10
CA ILE A 59 -5.97 -11.84 -13.22
C ILE A 59 -7.36 -12.35 -13.60
N MET A 60 -8.04 -11.66 -14.52
CA MET A 60 -9.36 -12.08 -15.01
C MET A 60 -9.24 -13.06 -16.17
N ASP A 61 -10.10 -14.06 -16.17
CA ASP A 61 -10.38 -14.94 -17.31
C ASP A 61 -11.87 -14.77 -17.65
N GLY A 62 -12.14 -14.01 -18.72
CA GLY A 62 -13.47 -13.45 -18.96
C GLY A 62 -13.90 -12.52 -17.82
N ASP A 63 -15.04 -12.83 -17.21
CA ASP A 63 -15.66 -12.03 -16.12
C ASP A 63 -15.33 -12.56 -14.72
N GLU A 64 -14.50 -13.61 -14.60
CA GLU A 64 -14.12 -14.21 -13.32
C GLU A 64 -12.64 -14.03 -13.01
N ILE A 65 -12.31 -13.91 -11.72
CA ILE A 65 -10.92 -13.93 -11.26
C ILE A 65 -10.43 -15.37 -11.30
N ASN A 66 -9.44 -15.65 -12.14
CA ASN A 66 -8.81 -16.96 -12.21
C ASN A 66 -7.60 -16.99 -11.28
N SER A 67 -7.70 -17.73 -10.18
CA SER A 67 -6.64 -17.84 -9.18
C SER A 67 -5.31 -18.36 -9.74
N ARG A 68 -5.32 -19.13 -10.83
CA ARG A 68 -4.10 -19.59 -11.51
C ARG A 68 -3.30 -18.44 -12.12
N ASN A 69 -3.95 -17.33 -12.46
CA ASN A 69 -3.23 -16.15 -12.94
C ASN A 69 -2.35 -15.52 -11.85
N PHE A 70 -2.59 -15.81 -10.56
CA PHE A 70 -1.65 -15.43 -9.49
C PHE A 70 -0.35 -16.24 -9.51
N ASP A 71 -0.27 -17.37 -10.22
CA ASP A 71 1.02 -18.06 -10.43
C ASP A 71 1.99 -17.14 -11.16
N SER A 72 1.51 -16.35 -12.12
CA SER A 72 2.33 -15.34 -12.81
C SER A 72 2.85 -14.26 -11.87
N LEU A 73 2.15 -13.96 -10.77
CA LEU A 73 2.65 -13.04 -9.75
C LEU A 73 3.85 -13.68 -9.04
N VAL A 74 3.73 -14.95 -8.63
CA VAL A 74 4.81 -15.68 -7.96
C VAL A 74 6.04 -15.80 -8.85
N GLU A 75 5.86 -16.15 -10.13
CA GLU A 75 6.96 -16.24 -11.12
C GLU A 75 7.71 -14.92 -11.34
N LEU A 76 7.08 -13.78 -11.08
CA LEU A 76 7.74 -12.47 -11.18
C LEU A 76 8.47 -12.08 -9.90
N ILE A 77 7.88 -12.35 -8.73
CA ILE A 77 8.44 -11.92 -7.45
C ILE A 77 9.56 -12.86 -6.97
N ALA A 78 9.42 -14.16 -7.20
CA ALA A 78 10.32 -15.19 -6.69
C ALA A 78 11.78 -15.03 -7.18
N PRO A 79 12.06 -14.74 -8.46
CA PRO A 79 13.42 -14.49 -8.93
C PRO A 79 13.89 -13.03 -8.74
N SER A 80 13.03 -12.14 -8.23
CA SER A 80 13.36 -10.71 -8.11
C SER A 80 14.53 -10.49 -7.17
N LYS A 81 15.49 -9.66 -7.60
CA LYS A 81 16.61 -9.21 -6.75
C LYS A 81 16.32 -7.86 -6.11
N ASP A 82 15.49 -7.06 -6.78
CA ASP A 82 15.00 -5.78 -6.31
C ASP A 82 13.71 -5.98 -5.51
N ASP A 83 13.42 -5.01 -4.65
CA ASP A 83 12.17 -5.00 -3.91
C ASP A 83 10.98 -4.91 -4.86
N VAL A 84 9.84 -5.45 -4.42
CA VAL A 84 8.62 -5.51 -5.23
C VAL A 84 7.53 -4.72 -4.51
N VAL A 85 6.77 -3.90 -5.24
CA VAL A 85 5.60 -3.20 -4.71
C VAL A 85 4.36 -3.63 -5.48
N ILE A 86 3.38 -4.16 -4.78
CA ILE A 86 2.17 -4.76 -5.36
C ILE A 86 0.95 -4.01 -4.84
N ASP A 87 0.21 -3.38 -5.75
CA ASP A 87 -1.14 -2.88 -5.46
C ASP A 87 -2.17 -3.98 -5.73
N ASN A 88 -3.14 -4.11 -4.83
CA ASN A 88 -4.21 -5.07 -4.96
C ASN A 88 -5.58 -4.39 -4.91
N GLY A 89 -6.43 -4.75 -5.86
CA GLY A 89 -7.80 -4.25 -5.93
C GLY A 89 -8.67 -4.81 -4.80
N ALA A 90 -9.67 -4.03 -4.39
CA ALA A 90 -10.62 -4.49 -3.37
C ALA A 90 -11.39 -5.75 -3.80
N SER A 91 -11.73 -5.86 -5.09
CA SER A 91 -12.43 -7.00 -5.67
C SER A 91 -11.58 -8.27 -5.70
N SER A 92 -10.25 -8.14 -5.83
CA SER A 92 -9.31 -9.26 -5.86
C SER A 92 -8.67 -9.57 -4.50
N PHE A 93 -9.04 -8.86 -3.44
CA PHE A 93 -8.52 -9.05 -2.09
C PHE A 93 -8.73 -10.47 -1.54
N VAL A 94 -9.97 -10.94 -1.53
CA VAL A 94 -10.33 -12.28 -1.02
C VAL A 94 -9.63 -13.39 -1.81
N PRO A 95 -9.72 -13.43 -3.16
CA PRO A 95 -9.09 -14.51 -3.91
C PRO A 95 -7.56 -14.46 -3.83
N LEU A 96 -6.92 -13.28 -3.84
CA LEU A 96 -5.47 -13.18 -3.67
C LEU A 96 -5.03 -13.63 -2.27
N SER A 97 -5.70 -13.16 -1.21
CA SER A 97 -5.36 -13.55 0.17
C SER A 97 -5.50 -15.06 0.38
N HIS A 98 -6.59 -15.65 -0.14
CA HIS A 98 -6.80 -17.10 -0.10
C HIS A 98 -5.72 -17.85 -0.88
N TYR A 99 -5.38 -17.39 -2.09
CA TYR A 99 -4.31 -17.99 -2.89
C TYR A 99 -2.97 -17.99 -2.15
N LEU A 100 -2.58 -16.86 -1.55
CA LEU A 100 -1.30 -16.73 -0.85
C LEU A 100 -1.19 -17.68 0.35
N VAL A 101 -2.26 -17.75 1.16
CA VAL A 101 -2.28 -18.56 2.37
C VAL A 101 -2.36 -20.05 2.02
N THR A 102 -3.28 -20.45 1.14
CA THR A 102 -3.49 -21.86 0.80
C THR A 102 -2.30 -22.47 0.07
N ASN A 103 -1.61 -21.70 -0.76
CA ASN A 103 -0.39 -22.16 -1.46
C ASN A 103 0.90 -21.91 -0.67
N GLN A 104 0.81 -21.46 0.59
CA GLN A 104 1.97 -21.20 1.45
C GLN A 104 3.02 -20.28 0.82
N VAL A 105 2.58 -19.33 -0.01
CA VAL A 105 3.45 -18.39 -0.73
C VAL A 105 4.38 -17.62 0.20
N PRO A 106 3.94 -17.14 1.40
CA PRO A 106 4.86 -16.47 2.32
C PRO A 106 6.03 -17.36 2.77
N ALA A 107 5.80 -18.65 3.02
CA ALA A 107 6.84 -19.60 3.41
C ALA A 107 7.78 -19.88 2.23
N LEU A 108 7.23 -20.08 1.03
CA LEU A 108 8.02 -20.23 -0.20
C LEU A 108 8.96 -19.02 -0.42
N LEU A 109 8.43 -17.80 -0.32
CA LEU A 109 9.24 -16.58 -0.46
C LEU A 109 10.34 -16.50 0.60
N HIS A 110 10.03 -16.91 1.84
CA HIS A 110 11.01 -16.95 2.93
C HIS A 110 12.14 -17.94 2.64
N GLU A 111 11.82 -19.15 2.18
CA GLU A 111 12.81 -20.17 1.77
C GLU A 111 13.70 -19.69 0.62
N MET A 112 13.15 -18.85 -0.28
CA MET A 112 13.88 -18.20 -1.36
C MET A 112 14.69 -16.98 -0.91
N GLY A 113 14.68 -16.65 0.38
CA GLY A 113 15.45 -15.55 0.96
C GLY A 113 14.83 -14.18 0.74
N HIS A 114 13.50 -14.11 0.57
CA HIS A 114 12.71 -12.89 0.53
C HIS A 114 11.91 -12.69 1.82
N GLU A 115 11.42 -11.48 2.03
CA GLU A 115 10.53 -11.17 3.15
C GLU A 115 9.24 -10.53 2.65
N LEU A 116 8.09 -11.12 3.01
CA LEU A 116 6.78 -10.57 2.68
C LEU A 116 6.36 -9.52 3.70
N VAL A 117 6.09 -8.31 3.21
CA VAL A 117 5.62 -7.17 4.00
C VAL A 117 4.21 -6.80 3.56
N VAL A 118 3.22 -7.09 4.39
CA VAL A 118 1.82 -6.75 4.13
C VAL A 118 1.53 -5.34 4.63
N HIS A 119 1.19 -4.45 3.72
CA HIS A 119 0.72 -3.11 4.02
C HIS A 119 -0.80 -3.12 4.06
N THR A 120 -1.39 -2.68 5.16
CA THR A 120 -2.85 -2.52 5.26
C THR A 120 -3.22 -1.12 5.71
N VAL A 121 -4.43 -0.68 5.35
CA VAL A 121 -4.90 0.68 5.61
C VAL A 121 -6.02 0.65 6.62
N ILE A 122 -5.93 1.51 7.63
CA ILE A 122 -7.01 1.84 8.56
C ILE A 122 -7.43 3.28 8.29
N THR A 123 -8.72 3.49 8.09
CA THR A 123 -9.32 4.79 7.80
C THR A 123 -10.35 5.13 8.86
N GLY A 124 -10.58 6.43 9.10
CA GLY A 124 -11.68 6.90 9.94
C GLY A 124 -13.05 6.83 9.26
N GLY A 125 -14.06 7.36 9.93
CA GLY A 125 -15.42 7.44 9.37
C GLY A 125 -16.08 6.07 9.15
N GLN A 126 -16.92 5.98 8.11
CA GLN A 126 -17.79 4.81 7.89
C GLN A 126 -17.02 3.50 7.64
N ALA A 127 -15.79 3.58 7.13
CA ALA A 127 -14.98 2.41 6.78
C ALA A 127 -14.09 1.91 7.93
N LEU A 128 -14.13 2.56 9.11
CA LEU A 128 -13.25 2.23 10.22
C LEU A 128 -13.39 0.78 10.68
N VAL A 129 -14.63 0.35 10.97
CA VAL A 129 -14.89 -1.02 11.44
C VAL A 129 -14.52 -2.06 10.38
N ASP A 130 -14.82 -1.79 9.11
CA ASP A 130 -14.47 -2.67 7.99
C ASP A 130 -12.93 -2.86 7.91
N THR A 131 -12.18 -1.76 7.98
CA THR A 131 -10.73 -1.81 7.83
C THR A 131 -10.01 -2.41 9.04
N LEU A 132 -10.50 -2.16 10.26
CA LEU A 132 -10.02 -2.81 11.48
C LEU A 132 -10.23 -4.33 11.42
N SER A 133 -11.40 -4.76 10.95
CA SER A 133 -11.72 -6.18 10.79
C SER A 133 -10.85 -6.83 9.72
N GLY A 134 -10.67 -6.16 8.57
CA GLY A 134 -9.79 -6.62 7.50
C GLY A 134 -8.34 -6.79 7.95
N PHE A 135 -7.81 -5.85 8.73
CA PHE A 135 -6.48 -5.98 9.33
C PHE A 135 -6.39 -7.18 10.28
N ALA A 136 -7.34 -7.32 11.21
CA ALA A 136 -7.33 -8.42 12.17
C ALA A 136 -7.40 -9.79 11.47
N GLN A 137 -8.21 -9.90 10.41
CA GLN A 137 -8.30 -11.10 9.60
C GLN A 137 -6.96 -11.42 8.93
N LEU A 138 -6.35 -10.46 8.22
CA LEU A 138 -5.05 -10.67 7.58
C LEU A 138 -3.97 -11.10 8.59
N ALA A 139 -3.89 -10.39 9.72
CA ALA A 139 -2.90 -10.69 10.76
C ALA A 139 -3.08 -12.09 11.37
N SER A 140 -4.31 -12.60 11.44
CA SER A 140 -4.60 -13.96 11.92
C SER A 140 -4.32 -15.07 10.88
N GLN A 141 -4.49 -14.78 9.59
CA GLN A 141 -4.41 -15.79 8.52
C GLN A 141 -2.99 -15.95 7.97
N PHE A 142 -2.23 -14.86 7.89
CA PHE A 142 -0.86 -14.91 7.38
C PHE A 142 0.11 -15.51 8.41
N PRO A 143 1.10 -16.31 7.97
CA PRO A 143 2.05 -16.96 8.87
C PRO A 143 3.09 -15.96 9.41
N ALA A 144 3.82 -16.31 10.47
CA ALA A 144 4.61 -15.38 11.29
C ALA A 144 5.73 -14.66 10.51
N GLU A 145 6.21 -15.27 9.44
CA GLU A 145 7.21 -14.75 8.51
C GLU A 145 6.72 -13.48 7.80
N ALA A 146 5.40 -13.32 7.63
CA ALA A 146 4.82 -12.11 7.08
C ALA A 146 4.71 -11.01 8.17
N ARG A 147 5.37 -9.88 7.89
CA ARG A 147 5.34 -8.67 8.73
C ARG A 147 4.27 -7.70 8.24
N PHE A 148 3.70 -6.92 9.16
CA PHE A 148 2.65 -5.96 8.84
C PHE A 148 3.11 -4.53 9.01
N VAL A 149 2.77 -3.66 8.06
CA VAL A 149 2.86 -2.21 8.20
C VAL A 149 1.46 -1.64 8.10
N VAL A 150 1.03 -0.94 9.15
CA VAL A 150 -0.32 -0.37 9.21
C VAL A 150 -0.26 1.11 8.84
N TRP A 151 -1.01 1.49 7.82
CA TRP A 151 -1.16 2.88 7.40
C TRP A 151 -2.43 3.48 8.00
N LEU A 152 -2.28 4.54 8.76
CA LEU A 152 -3.38 5.33 9.31
C LEU A 152 -3.69 6.47 8.33
N ASN A 153 -4.83 6.38 7.66
CA ASN A 153 -5.30 7.36 6.70
C ASN A 153 -6.47 8.20 7.26
N PRO A 154 -6.22 9.43 7.77
CA PRO A 154 -7.25 10.26 8.40
C PRO A 154 -8.17 10.99 7.41
N TYR A 155 -8.03 10.75 6.09
CA TYR A 155 -8.76 11.49 5.06
C TYR A 155 -10.29 11.52 5.26
N TRP A 156 -10.88 10.42 5.73
CA TRP A 156 -12.32 10.31 6.00
C TRP A 156 -12.74 10.66 7.43
N GLY A 157 -11.81 11.12 8.25
CA GLY A 157 -12.05 11.48 9.65
C GLY A 157 -11.05 10.82 10.61
N PRO A 158 -11.18 11.11 11.91
CA PRO A 158 -10.29 10.56 12.92
C PRO A 158 -10.38 9.04 12.99
N ILE A 159 -9.24 8.39 13.24
CA ILE A 159 -9.12 6.94 13.39
C ILE A 159 -9.29 6.61 14.87
N GLU A 160 -10.51 6.77 15.33
CA GLU A 160 -10.90 6.59 16.72
C GLU A 160 -12.23 5.86 16.81
N HIS A 161 -12.36 4.96 17.80
CA HIS A 161 -13.59 4.26 18.08
C HIS A 161 -13.82 4.23 19.59
N GLU A 162 -14.99 4.72 20.04
CA GLU A 162 -15.33 4.80 21.47
C GLU A 162 -14.26 5.51 22.32
N GLY A 163 -13.68 6.60 21.79
CA GLY A 163 -12.64 7.39 22.47
C GLY A 163 -11.25 6.73 22.53
N LYS A 164 -11.05 5.63 21.81
CA LYS A 164 -9.76 4.92 21.71
C LYS A 164 -9.12 5.15 20.36
N THR A 165 -7.84 5.50 20.38
CA THR A 165 -6.97 5.54 19.20
C THR A 165 -6.66 4.14 18.70
N PHE A 166 -6.20 4.00 17.45
CA PHE A 166 -5.86 2.70 16.85
C PHE A 166 -5.03 1.78 17.75
N GLU A 167 -3.99 2.31 18.41
CA GLU A 167 -3.10 1.53 19.27
C GLU A 167 -3.75 1.03 20.57
N GLN A 168 -4.91 1.58 20.93
CA GLN A 168 -5.70 1.16 22.09
C GLN A 168 -6.83 0.19 21.69
N LEU A 169 -7.08 0.00 20.40
CA LEU A 169 -8.13 -0.89 19.91
C LEU A 169 -7.69 -2.36 19.97
N LYS A 170 -8.68 -3.25 20.11
CA LYS A 170 -8.45 -4.71 20.17
C LYS A 170 -7.77 -5.23 18.91
N ALA A 171 -8.09 -4.67 17.74
CA ALA A 171 -7.50 -5.06 16.46
C ALA A 171 -5.97 -4.94 16.49
N TYR A 172 -5.42 -3.85 17.03
CA TYR A 172 -3.98 -3.69 17.19
C TYR A 172 -3.42 -4.47 18.37
N THR A 173 -3.99 -4.31 19.57
CA THR A 173 -3.42 -4.91 20.79
C THR A 173 -3.33 -6.44 20.71
N ALA A 174 -4.28 -7.11 20.06
CA ALA A 174 -4.24 -8.56 19.83
C ALA A 174 -3.21 -8.99 18.77
N ASN A 175 -2.80 -8.10 17.87
CA ASN A 175 -1.93 -8.41 16.73
C ASN A 175 -0.60 -7.63 16.76
N LYS A 176 -0.29 -6.92 17.85
CA LYS A 176 0.86 -6.00 17.96
C LYS A 176 2.19 -6.65 17.57
N ALA A 177 2.40 -7.91 17.94
CA ALA A 177 3.61 -8.65 17.61
C ALA A 177 3.84 -8.81 16.10
N ARG A 178 2.77 -8.77 15.29
CA ARG A 178 2.81 -8.86 13.82
C ARG A 178 3.18 -7.54 13.14
N VAL A 179 2.95 -6.41 13.83
CA VAL A 179 3.14 -5.06 13.27
C VAL A 179 4.60 -4.63 13.41
N ALA A 180 5.24 -4.35 12.28
CA ALA A 180 6.60 -3.81 12.20
C ALA A 180 6.64 -2.29 12.34
N ALA A 181 5.63 -1.59 11.80
CA ALA A 181 5.51 -0.15 11.93
C ALA A 181 4.06 0.30 11.74
N ILE A 182 3.77 1.48 12.28
CA ILE A 182 2.56 2.25 12.01
C ILE A 182 3.01 3.52 11.29
N ILE A 183 2.44 3.79 10.12
CA ILE A 183 2.70 5.01 9.35
C ILE A 183 1.45 5.88 9.43
N GLN A 184 1.61 7.11 9.90
CA GLN A 184 0.52 8.08 9.93
C GLN A 184 0.61 8.99 8.71
N ILE A 185 -0.39 8.89 7.81
CA ILE A 185 -0.54 9.88 6.74
C ILE A 185 -0.89 11.21 7.41
N PRO A 186 -0.20 12.32 7.07
CA PRO A 186 -0.45 13.61 7.68
C PRO A 186 -1.93 14.02 7.53
N ASP A 187 -2.48 14.62 8.58
CA ASP A 187 -3.78 15.28 8.48
C ASP A 187 -3.61 16.60 7.71
N LEU A 188 -4.06 16.61 6.46
CA LEU A 188 -3.88 17.72 5.55
C LEU A 188 -5.12 18.60 5.56
N LYS A 189 -4.92 19.90 5.79
CA LYS A 189 -5.99 20.90 5.62
C LYS A 189 -6.54 20.82 4.19
N LYS A 190 -7.82 20.42 4.08
CA LYS A 190 -8.48 20.05 2.83
C LYS A 190 -8.38 21.12 1.76
N GLU A 191 -8.59 22.39 2.13
CA GLU A 191 -8.65 23.52 1.18
C GLU A 191 -7.27 23.94 0.66
N THR A 192 -6.18 23.40 1.22
CA THR A 192 -4.81 23.79 0.84
C THR A 192 -3.97 22.58 0.44
N TYR A 193 -3.25 21.99 1.39
CA TYR A 193 -2.41 20.81 1.16
C TYR A 193 -3.20 19.63 0.61
N GLY A 194 -4.44 19.43 1.09
CA GLY A 194 -5.30 18.34 0.65
C GLY A 194 -5.67 18.45 -0.83
N GLN A 195 -6.03 19.66 -1.29
CA GLN A 195 -6.35 19.91 -2.69
C GLN A 195 -5.13 19.68 -3.60
N ASP A 196 -3.97 20.26 -3.28
CA ASP A 196 -2.76 20.10 -4.10
C ASP A 196 -2.35 18.62 -4.23
N LEU A 197 -2.44 17.85 -3.13
CA LEU A 197 -2.17 16.41 -3.16
C LEU A 197 -3.24 15.65 -3.97
N SER A 198 -4.52 16.00 -3.82
CA SER A 198 -5.60 15.37 -4.56
C SER A 198 -5.43 15.56 -6.07
N ASP A 199 -5.11 16.78 -6.51
CA ASP A 199 -4.90 17.10 -7.93
C ASP A 199 -3.73 16.28 -8.50
N MET A 200 -2.60 16.24 -7.78
CA MET A 200 -1.44 15.42 -8.16
C MET A 200 -1.79 13.93 -8.33
N LEU A 201 -2.55 13.37 -7.38
CA LEU A 201 -2.94 11.95 -7.41
C LEU A 201 -4.00 11.64 -8.48
N GLN A 202 -4.85 12.61 -8.82
CA GLN A 202 -5.81 12.51 -9.93
C GLN A 202 -5.09 12.47 -11.28
N ASP A 203 -4.06 13.31 -11.45
CA ASP A 203 -3.22 13.36 -12.65
C ASP A 203 -2.20 12.22 -12.74
N ARG A 204 -2.19 11.29 -11.77
CA ARG A 204 -1.28 10.13 -11.71
C ARG A 204 0.20 10.52 -11.68
N LEU A 205 0.51 11.64 -11.05
CA LEU A 205 1.86 12.16 -10.93
C LEU A 205 2.52 11.68 -9.64
N THR A 206 3.80 11.34 -9.71
CA THR A 206 4.63 11.26 -8.51
C THR A 206 4.91 12.67 -7.99
N PHE A 207 5.40 12.77 -6.74
CA PHE A 207 5.88 14.06 -6.24
C PHE A 207 6.96 14.66 -7.13
N ASP A 208 7.87 13.84 -7.66
CA ASP A 208 8.96 14.35 -8.52
C ASP A 208 8.47 14.79 -9.89
N ASP A 209 7.51 14.07 -10.48
CA ASP A 209 6.84 14.51 -11.72
C ASP A 209 6.17 15.87 -11.50
N ALA A 210 5.37 15.99 -10.43
CA ALA A 210 4.64 17.21 -10.13
C ALA A 210 5.57 18.39 -9.82
N LEU A 211 6.64 18.17 -9.05
CA LEU A 211 7.61 19.21 -8.72
C LEU A 211 8.40 19.70 -9.95
N ALA A 212 8.53 18.87 -10.99
CA ALA A 212 9.14 19.24 -12.26
C ALA A 212 8.20 20.01 -13.20
N LEU A 213 6.90 20.07 -12.93
CA LEU A 213 5.95 20.81 -13.76
C LEU A 213 6.10 22.33 -13.58
N GLU A 214 6.47 23.02 -14.65
CA GLU A 214 6.57 24.48 -14.70
C GLU A 214 5.20 25.16 -14.51
N SER A 215 4.12 24.48 -14.92
CA SER A 215 2.73 24.96 -14.81
C SER A 215 2.23 25.11 -13.37
N LEU A 216 2.83 24.40 -12.40
CA LEU A 216 2.43 24.52 -11.00
C LEU A 216 2.89 25.86 -10.40
N THR A 217 2.11 26.37 -9.46
CA THR A 217 2.51 27.58 -8.72
C THR A 217 3.63 27.26 -7.73
N ILE A 218 4.38 28.28 -7.33
CA ILE A 218 5.43 28.16 -6.29
C ILE A 218 4.83 27.59 -5.00
N MET A 219 3.64 28.04 -4.60
CA MET A 219 3.00 27.60 -3.36
C MET A 219 2.49 26.16 -3.43
N THR A 220 2.02 25.70 -4.60
CA THR A 220 1.65 24.29 -4.80
C THR A 220 2.88 23.40 -4.69
N ARG A 221 3.99 23.74 -5.37
CA ARG A 221 5.25 23.00 -5.26
C ARG A 221 5.77 22.96 -3.82
N GLN A 222 5.72 24.08 -3.10
CA GLN A 222 6.15 24.12 -1.71
C GLN A 222 5.31 23.21 -0.80
N ARG A 223 3.98 23.20 -0.99
CA ARG A 223 3.07 22.33 -0.21
C ARG A 223 3.32 20.84 -0.51
N LEU A 224 3.43 20.47 -1.79
CA LEU A 224 3.79 19.11 -2.18
C LEU A 224 5.14 18.67 -1.61
N LYS A 225 6.16 19.54 -1.61
CA LYS A 225 7.46 19.27 -1.01
C LYS A 225 7.38 19.02 0.50
N ILE A 226 6.56 19.79 1.23
CA ILE A 226 6.33 19.60 2.66
C ILE A 226 5.66 18.24 2.91
N ILE A 227 4.61 17.90 2.14
CA ILE A 227 3.90 16.62 2.26
C ILE A 227 4.86 15.45 1.99
N LYS A 228 5.62 15.53 0.88
CA LYS A 228 6.65 14.53 0.53
C LYS A 228 7.61 14.32 1.69
N GLY A 229 8.14 15.40 2.26
CA GLY A 229 9.08 15.33 3.39
C GLY A 229 8.48 14.66 4.63
N GLN A 230 7.23 14.99 4.99
CA GLN A 230 6.55 14.38 6.14
C GLN A 230 6.31 12.88 5.95
N ILE A 231 5.83 12.47 4.77
CA ILE A 231 5.58 11.06 4.46
C ILE A 231 6.90 10.29 4.42
N TYR A 232 7.93 10.82 3.78
CA TYR A 232 9.21 10.13 3.65
C TYR A 232 9.94 10.01 4.99
N ALA A 233 9.79 10.99 5.89
CA ALA A 233 10.31 10.88 7.24
C ALA A 233 9.65 9.74 8.03
N GLN A 234 8.35 9.48 7.82
CA GLN A 234 7.69 8.31 8.41
C GLN A 234 8.25 7.01 7.82
N LEU A 235 8.39 6.95 6.48
CA LEU A 235 8.90 5.77 5.77
C LEU A 235 10.34 5.41 6.14
N GLU A 236 11.20 6.40 6.38
CA GLU A 236 12.59 6.19 6.82
C GLU A 236 12.70 5.39 8.11
N ASN A 237 11.70 5.50 8.99
CA ASN A 237 11.70 4.85 10.28
C ASN A 237 11.08 3.45 10.26
N VAL A 238 10.71 2.93 9.08
CA VAL A 238 10.10 1.61 8.92
C VAL A 238 11.20 0.57 8.66
N PRO A 239 11.48 -0.35 9.60
CA PRO A 239 12.63 -1.27 9.48
C PRO A 239 12.55 -2.28 8.33
N VAL A 240 11.36 -2.45 7.77
CA VAL A 240 11.05 -3.44 6.74
C VAL A 240 10.87 -2.81 5.35
N LEU A 241 11.21 -1.52 5.20
CA LEU A 241 10.99 -0.73 3.98
C LEU A 241 12.29 -0.35 3.28
#